data_AF-A0A2E2IYG7-F1
#
_entry.id   AF-A0A2E2IYG7-F1
#
_cell.length_a   1.000
_cell.length_b   1.000
_cell.length_c   1.000
_cell.angle_alpha   90.00
_cell.angle_beta   90.00
_cell.angle_gamma   90.00
#
_symmetry.space_group_name_H-M   'P 1'
#
loop_
_entity.id
_entity.type
_entity.pdbx_description
1 polymer ?
#
loop_
_entity_poly.entity_id
_entity_poly.type
_entity_poly.pdbx_seq_one_letter_code
_entity_poly.pdbx_strand_id
1 'polypeptide(L)'
;MLQEEAIQLIIYSVLTITLLVVFVVIFFIAFQNRKNKLLLEKFEAEKKFEKELAQSQIEIQEQTLKNIAWELHDNIGQLLSVANMQLAMIIPTSDEAIKPHLEETKTTIASSVQELRALSRNLNNEVVLNNGLVKSMENELERFDRLKFLNTHFSIKGTPQLLKSDVEIILFRIFQEFISNVMKHSRAKNLFVTLSFEEKYLSIESKDDGVGFDVAQKSESSGLQNMKSRATLIKASYELSSEIDQGTRLLVNCPY
;
A
#
# COMPACT_ATOMS: atom_id res chain seq x y z
N MET A 1 34.45 75.51 -14.15
CA MET A 1 34.13 74.75 -15.37
C MET A 1 34.85 73.41 -15.44
N LEU A 2 36.06 73.26 -15.99
CA LEU A 2 36.69 71.92 -16.17
C LEU A 2 36.83 71.09 -14.88
N GLN A 3 37.10 71.75 -13.75
CA GLN A 3 37.26 71.08 -12.46
C GLN A 3 35.93 70.63 -11.83
N GLU A 4 34.82 71.32 -12.14
CA GLU A 4 33.47 70.96 -11.66
C GLU A 4 32.90 69.78 -12.44
N GLU A 5 33.11 69.75 -13.75
CA GLU A 5 32.72 68.63 -14.63
C GLU A 5 33.42 67.33 -14.21
N ALA A 6 34.71 67.40 -13.87
CA ALA A 6 35.47 66.25 -13.37
C ALA A 6 34.91 65.71 -12.04
N ILE A 7 34.53 66.60 -11.11
CA ILE A 7 33.93 66.21 -9.82
C ILE A 7 32.56 65.55 -10.04
N GLN A 8 31.72 66.09 -10.92
CA GLN A 8 30.41 65.51 -11.25
C GLN A 8 30.54 64.11 -11.85
N LEU A 9 31.52 63.91 -12.76
CA LEU A 9 31.76 62.63 -13.41
C LEU A 9 32.22 61.54 -12.42
N ILE A 10 33.07 61.91 -11.45
CA ILE A 10 33.46 61.03 -10.34
C ILE A 10 32.23 60.65 -9.50
N ILE A 11 31.38 61.61 -9.12
CA ILE A 11 30.16 61.34 -8.33
C ILE A 11 29.23 60.36 -9.06
N TYR A 12 28.97 60.57 -10.35
CA TYR A 12 28.12 59.67 -11.13
C TYR A 12 28.71 58.26 -11.28
N SER A 13 30.01 58.14 -11.52
CA SER A 13 30.68 56.84 -11.62
C SER A 13 30.60 56.05 -10.31
N VAL A 14 30.87 56.70 -9.17
CA VAL A 14 30.77 56.07 -7.84
C VAL A 14 29.33 55.62 -7.58
N LEU A 15 28.34 56.48 -7.83
CA LEU A 15 26.93 56.15 -7.64
C LEU A 15 26.48 54.97 -8.51
N THR A 16 26.93 54.94 -9.77
CA THR A 16 26.61 53.84 -10.69
C THR A 16 27.23 52.52 -10.24
N ILE A 17 28.50 52.53 -9.79
CA ILE A 17 29.18 51.34 -9.25
C ILE A 17 28.48 50.86 -7.98
N THR A 18 28.14 51.77 -7.05
CA THR A 18 27.43 51.40 -5.83
C THR A 18 26.08 50.77 -6.13
N LEU A 19 25.32 51.32 -7.08
CA LEU A 19 24.03 50.78 -7.48
C LEU A 19 24.17 49.39 -8.13
N LEU A 20 25.19 49.19 -8.97
CA LEU A 20 25.54 47.88 -9.53
C LEU A 20 25.88 46.85 -8.45
N VAL A 21 26.69 47.21 -7.46
CA VAL A 21 27.05 46.31 -6.36
C VAL A 21 25.82 45.94 -5.54
N VAL A 22 24.97 46.92 -5.18
CA VAL A 22 23.72 46.67 -4.46
C VAL A 22 22.80 45.75 -5.27
N PHE A 23 22.67 45.98 -6.58
CA PHE A 23 21.88 45.13 -7.47
C PHE A 23 22.40 43.68 -7.48
N VAL A 24 23.71 43.47 -7.62
CA VAL A 24 24.33 42.13 -7.60
C VAL A 24 24.11 41.43 -6.26
N VAL A 25 24.25 42.16 -5.14
CA VAL A 25 24.00 41.61 -3.80
C VAL A 25 22.53 41.19 -3.63
N ILE A 26 21.58 42.05 -4.01
CA ILE A 26 20.14 41.74 -3.96
C ILE A 26 19.81 40.53 -4.85
N PHE A 27 20.32 40.51 -6.07
CA PHE A 27 20.12 39.41 -7.00
C PHE A 27 20.68 38.09 -6.43
N PHE A 28 21.88 38.12 -5.85
CA PHE A 28 22.50 36.97 -5.22
C PHE A 28 21.70 36.46 -4.02
N ILE A 29 21.22 37.35 -3.15
CA ILE A 29 20.35 36.99 -2.01
C ILE A 29 19.04 36.37 -2.51
N ALA A 30 18.39 36.97 -3.49
CA ALA A 30 17.14 36.44 -4.06
C ALA A 30 17.34 35.06 -4.69
N PHE A 31 18.43 34.87 -5.43
CA PHE A 31 18.81 33.59 -6.01
C PHE A 31 19.05 32.52 -4.92
N GLN A 32 19.79 32.86 -3.87
CA GLN A 32 20.07 31.94 -2.77
C GLN A 32 18.82 31.58 -1.97
N ASN A 33 17.94 32.54 -1.70
CA ASN A 33 16.67 32.26 -1.02
C ASN A 33 15.80 31.30 -1.83
N ARG A 34 15.74 31.47 -3.16
CA ARG A 34 14.99 30.57 -4.05
C ARG A 34 15.60 29.17 -4.09
N LYS A 35 16.93 29.08 -4.15
CA LYS A 35 17.66 27.80 -4.10
C LYS A 35 17.44 27.09 -2.77
N ASN A 36 17.55 27.79 -1.65
CA ASN A 36 17.34 27.23 -0.32
C ASN A 36 15.91 26.73 -0.13
N LYS A 37 14.92 27.47 -0.64
CA LYS A 37 13.52 27.04 -0.63
C LYS A 37 13.33 25.72 -1.38
N LEU A 38 13.89 25.60 -2.59
CA LEU A 38 13.81 24.37 -3.39
C LEU A 38 14.53 23.19 -2.72
N LEU A 39 15.66 23.44 -2.06
CA LEU A 39 16.39 22.40 -1.31
C LEU A 39 15.57 21.92 -0.11
N LEU A 40 14.93 22.84 0.61
CA LEU A 40 14.07 22.51 1.74
C LEU A 40 12.84 21.72 1.29
N GLU A 41 12.15 22.15 0.23
CA GLU A 41 11.01 21.44 -0.34
C GLU A 41 11.38 20.01 -0.79
N LYS A 42 12.56 19.83 -1.39
CA LYS A 42 13.06 18.49 -1.76
C LYS A 42 13.32 17.63 -0.53
N PHE A 43 14.00 18.18 0.48
CA PHE A 43 14.31 17.46 1.71
C PHE A 43 13.04 17.04 2.46
N GLU A 44 12.03 17.92 2.53
CA GLU A 44 10.73 17.60 3.13
C GLU A 44 9.98 16.51 2.36
N ALA A 45 10.00 16.55 1.02
CA ALA A 45 9.38 15.54 0.18
C ALA A 45 10.05 14.16 0.35
N GLU A 46 11.38 14.12 0.43
CA GLU A 46 12.16 12.90 0.65
C GLU A 46 11.90 12.32 2.04
N LYS A 47 11.90 13.16 3.08
CA LYS A 47 11.55 12.75 4.45
C LYS A 47 10.11 12.22 4.54
N LYS A 48 9.17 12.84 3.82
CA LYS A 48 7.79 12.35 3.75
C LYS A 48 7.73 10.99 3.06
N PHE A 49 8.52 10.79 2.00
CA PHE A 49 8.62 9.52 1.29
C PHE A 49 9.12 8.40 2.21
N GLU A 50 10.26 8.63 2.88
CA GLU A 50 10.84 7.65 3.80
C GLU A 50 9.89 7.30 4.94
N LYS A 51 9.23 8.30 5.53
CA LYS A 51 8.27 8.07 6.62
C LYS A 51 7.08 7.23 6.16
N GLU A 52 6.50 7.54 5.01
CA GLU A 52 5.35 6.81 4.48
C GLU A 52 5.73 5.39 4.04
N LEU A 53 6.94 5.21 3.51
CA LEU A 53 7.48 3.90 3.18
C LEU A 53 7.64 3.04 4.43
N ALA A 54 8.29 3.55 5.48
CA ALA A 54 8.46 2.82 6.73
C ALA A 54 7.10 2.43 7.35
N GLN A 55 6.15 3.37 7.35
CA GLN A 55 4.79 3.11 7.82
C GLN A 55 4.08 2.05 6.96
N SER A 56 4.21 2.14 5.63
CA SER A 56 3.66 1.15 4.70
C SER A 56 4.32 -0.21 4.84
N GLN A 57 5.59 -0.31 5.23
CA GLN A 57 6.20 -1.60 5.51
C GLN A 57 5.59 -2.23 6.76
N ILE A 58 5.50 -1.47 7.86
CA ILE A 58 4.92 -1.92 9.15
C ILE A 58 3.47 -2.34 9.00
N GLU A 59 2.66 -1.60 8.24
CA GLU A 59 1.27 -1.97 8.04
C GLU A 59 1.14 -3.28 7.19
N ILE A 60 2.10 -3.60 6.30
CA ILE A 60 1.98 -4.75 5.36
C ILE A 60 2.35 -5.97 6.17
N GLN A 61 3.39 -5.77 6.96
CA GLN A 61 3.79 -6.58 8.07
C GLN A 61 2.59 -7.01 8.92
N GLU A 62 1.95 -6.08 9.62
CA GLU A 62 0.84 -6.39 10.52
C GLU A 62 -0.32 -7.09 9.79
N GLN A 63 -0.65 -6.67 8.58
CA GLN A 63 -1.72 -7.29 7.79
C GLN A 63 -1.37 -8.72 7.38
N THR A 64 -0.14 -8.97 6.91
CA THR A 64 0.32 -10.31 6.49
C THR A 64 0.22 -11.28 7.66
N LEU A 65 0.62 -10.85 8.84
CA LEU A 65 0.53 -11.66 10.04
C LEU A 65 -0.87 -12.00 10.45
N LYS A 66 -1.74 -10.99 10.45
CA LYS A 66 -3.16 -11.18 10.71
C LYS A 66 -3.76 -12.18 9.73
N ASN A 67 -3.35 -12.14 8.46
CA ASN A 67 -3.81 -13.10 7.45
C ASN A 67 -3.32 -14.52 7.74
N ILE A 68 -2.04 -14.71 8.08
CA ILE A 68 -1.49 -16.02 8.44
C ILE A 68 -2.21 -16.57 9.67
N ALA A 69 -2.41 -15.74 10.69
CA ALA A 69 -3.13 -16.12 11.90
C ALA A 69 -4.55 -16.62 11.58
N TRP A 70 -5.26 -15.93 10.67
CA TRP A 70 -6.58 -16.34 10.19
C TRP A 70 -6.55 -17.65 9.40
N GLU A 71 -5.63 -17.80 8.44
CA GLU A 71 -5.54 -19.00 7.61
C GLU A 71 -5.17 -20.25 8.42
N LEU A 72 -4.27 -20.11 9.40
CA LEU A 72 -3.98 -21.18 10.35
C LEU A 72 -5.23 -21.56 11.15
N HIS A 73 -5.96 -20.59 11.70
CA HIS A 73 -7.16 -20.87 12.50
C HIS A 73 -8.27 -21.52 11.67
N ASP A 74 -8.58 -20.98 10.49
CA ASP A 74 -9.73 -21.41 9.70
C ASP A 74 -9.44 -22.68 8.90
N ASN A 75 -8.25 -22.85 8.32
CA ASN A 75 -7.98 -24.02 7.50
C ASN A 75 -7.43 -25.17 8.35
N ILE A 76 -6.27 -24.96 9.00
CA ILE A 76 -5.61 -26.03 9.78
C ILE A 76 -6.38 -26.31 11.07
N GLY A 77 -6.87 -25.27 11.76
CA GLY A 77 -7.62 -25.42 13.01
C GLY A 77 -8.95 -26.17 12.81
N GLN A 78 -9.64 -25.96 11.69
CA GLN A 78 -10.85 -26.71 11.36
C GLN A 78 -10.55 -28.16 10.99
N LEU A 79 -9.54 -28.41 10.15
CA LEU A 79 -9.14 -29.78 9.76
C LEU A 79 -8.76 -30.64 10.97
N LEU A 80 -7.97 -30.09 11.90
CA LEU A 80 -7.60 -30.78 13.14
C LEU A 80 -8.81 -31.01 14.06
N SER A 81 -9.77 -30.08 14.08
CA SER A 81 -11.02 -30.25 14.83
C SER A 81 -11.87 -31.39 14.26
N VAL A 82 -11.95 -31.50 12.92
CA VAL A 82 -12.62 -32.61 12.24
C VAL A 82 -11.92 -33.93 12.52
N ALA A 83 -10.59 -33.98 12.45
CA ALA A 83 -9.81 -35.18 12.78
C ALA A 83 -10.05 -35.63 14.23
N ASN A 84 -10.09 -34.68 15.18
CA ASN A 84 -10.43 -34.96 16.58
C ASN A 84 -11.86 -35.52 16.73
N MET A 85 -12.82 -34.98 15.99
CA MET A 85 -14.21 -35.48 15.99
C MET A 85 -14.29 -36.89 15.41
N GLN A 86 -13.58 -37.16 14.31
CA GLN A 86 -13.51 -38.49 13.69
C GLN A 86 -12.91 -39.53 14.65
N LEU A 87 -11.81 -39.21 15.32
CA LEU A 87 -11.23 -40.08 16.35
C LEU A 87 -12.20 -40.32 17.51
N ALA A 88 -12.88 -39.27 18.00
CA ALA A 88 -13.86 -39.40 19.08
C ALA A 88 -15.04 -40.31 18.73
N MET A 89 -15.39 -40.44 17.44
CA MET A 89 -16.43 -41.37 16.97
C MET A 89 -15.96 -42.83 16.87
N ILE A 90 -14.68 -43.07 16.59
CA ILE A 90 -14.13 -44.42 16.34
C ILE A 90 -13.68 -45.10 17.65
N ILE A 91 -13.13 -44.33 18.59
CA ILE A 91 -12.61 -44.83 19.89
C ILE A 91 -13.63 -45.67 20.69
N PRO A 92 -14.94 -45.34 20.75
CA PRO A 92 -15.91 -46.17 21.47
C PRO A 92 -16.11 -47.55 20.85
N THR A 93 -15.83 -47.71 19.55
CA THR A 93 -16.06 -48.93 18.77
C THR A 93 -14.78 -49.71 18.44
N SER A 94 -13.61 -49.23 18.86
CA SER A 94 -12.32 -49.86 18.60
C SER A 94 -11.96 -50.94 19.62
N ASP A 95 -11.19 -51.95 19.20
CA ASP A 95 -10.65 -53.00 20.06
C ASP A 95 -9.85 -52.45 21.25
N GLU A 96 -9.95 -53.11 22.41
CA GLU A 96 -9.25 -52.72 23.64
C GLU A 96 -7.73 -52.64 23.48
N ALA A 97 -7.15 -53.45 22.58
CA ALA A 97 -5.71 -53.45 22.32
C ALA A 97 -5.21 -52.16 21.63
N ILE A 98 -6.06 -51.49 20.84
CA ILE A 98 -5.68 -50.32 20.02
C ILE A 98 -6.18 -49.01 20.64
N LYS A 99 -7.22 -49.09 21.48
CA LYS A 99 -7.86 -47.96 22.16
C LYS A 99 -6.87 -47.00 22.87
N PRO A 100 -5.83 -47.46 23.59
CA PRO A 100 -4.84 -46.56 24.21
C PRO A 100 -4.09 -45.70 23.19
N HIS A 101 -3.71 -46.27 22.04
CA HIS A 101 -3.00 -45.55 20.97
C HIS A 101 -3.89 -44.51 20.29
N LEU A 102 -5.20 -44.78 20.16
CA LEU A 102 -6.14 -43.82 19.59
C LEU A 102 -6.40 -42.63 20.53
N GLU A 103 -6.51 -42.86 21.84
CA GLU A 103 -6.62 -41.78 22.83
C GLU A 103 -5.35 -40.94 22.93
N GLU A 104 -4.17 -41.57 22.81
CA GLU A 104 -2.89 -40.85 22.70
C GLU A 104 -2.86 -39.97 21.44
N THR A 105 -3.23 -40.52 20.29
CA THR A 105 -3.30 -39.76 19.02
C THR A 105 -4.25 -38.57 19.11
N LYS A 106 -5.44 -38.78 19.71
CA LYS A 106 -6.42 -37.72 19.96
C LYS A 106 -5.86 -36.64 20.88
N THR A 107 -5.11 -37.02 21.91
CA THR A 107 -4.43 -36.08 22.81
C THR A 107 -3.38 -35.26 22.06
N THR A 108 -2.58 -35.89 21.19
CA THR A 108 -1.61 -35.19 20.33
C THR A 108 -2.31 -34.17 19.43
N ILE A 109 -3.38 -34.54 18.74
CA ILE A 109 -4.13 -33.61 17.87
C ILE A 109 -4.74 -32.46 18.69
N ALA A 110 -5.31 -32.75 19.87
CA ALA A 110 -5.83 -31.70 20.75
C ALA A 110 -4.75 -30.71 21.20
N SER A 111 -3.56 -31.19 21.56
CA SER A 111 -2.40 -30.35 21.89
C SER A 111 -1.94 -29.53 20.68
N SER A 112 -1.86 -30.12 19.49
CA SER A 112 -1.54 -29.40 18.25
C SER A 112 -2.54 -28.28 17.93
N VAL A 113 -3.83 -28.48 18.20
CA VAL A 113 -4.85 -27.41 18.07
C VAL A 113 -4.59 -26.27 19.05
N GLN A 114 -4.19 -26.57 20.29
CA GLN A 114 -3.85 -25.54 21.27
C GLN A 114 -2.59 -24.77 20.88
N GLU A 115 -1.53 -25.45 20.45
CA GLU A 115 -0.30 -24.83 19.97
C GLU A 115 -0.53 -23.98 18.73
N LEU A 116 -1.32 -24.46 17.76
CA LEU A 116 -1.71 -23.69 16.57
C LEU A 116 -2.47 -22.40 16.96
N ARG A 117 -3.40 -22.49 17.92
CA ARG A 117 -4.12 -21.31 18.43
C ARG A 117 -3.19 -20.33 19.14
N ALA A 118 -2.20 -20.83 19.88
CA ALA A 118 -1.18 -19.99 20.51
C ALA A 118 -0.26 -19.33 19.46
N LEU A 119 0.17 -20.08 18.45
CA LEU A 119 0.97 -19.59 17.33
C LEU A 119 0.22 -18.53 16.51
N SER A 120 -1.05 -18.76 16.19
CA SER A 120 -1.92 -17.78 15.52
C SER A 120 -2.02 -16.47 16.33
N ARG A 121 -2.10 -16.55 17.67
CA ARG A 121 -2.08 -15.37 18.55
C ARG A 121 -0.73 -14.65 18.57
N ASN A 122 0.39 -15.39 18.58
CA ASN A 122 1.74 -14.84 18.64
C ASN A 122 2.21 -14.29 17.28
N LEU A 123 1.77 -14.89 16.18
CA LEU A 123 2.06 -14.42 14.84
C LEU A 123 1.50 -13.02 14.60
N ASN A 124 0.58 -12.48 15.38
CA ASN A 124 0.27 -11.04 15.31
C ASN A 124 1.48 -10.11 15.62
N ASN A 125 2.67 -10.62 15.97
CA ASN A 125 3.81 -9.81 16.43
C ASN A 125 5.12 -9.79 15.57
N GLU A 126 5.34 -10.52 14.46
CA GLU A 126 6.65 -10.50 13.71
C GLU A 126 6.63 -10.84 12.20
N VAL A 127 7.41 -10.20 11.30
CA VAL A 127 7.15 -10.26 9.82
C VAL A 127 8.29 -10.57 8.86
N VAL A 128 7.87 -11.12 7.70
CA VAL A 128 8.58 -11.08 6.41
C VAL A 128 7.77 -10.42 5.25
N LEU A 129 8.49 -9.65 4.41
CA LEU A 129 8.13 -8.96 3.16
C LEU A 129 9.08 -9.45 2.06
N ASN A 130 8.67 -10.26 1.06
CA ASN A 130 9.61 -10.69 -0.02
C ASN A 130 9.01 -11.11 -1.38
N ASN A 131 7.69 -11.05 -1.62
CA ASN A 131 7.09 -11.72 -2.81
C ASN A 131 6.86 -10.81 -4.04
N GLY A 132 7.17 -9.52 -3.98
CA GLY A 132 6.94 -8.56 -5.09
C GLY A 132 5.46 -8.20 -5.34
N LEU A 133 5.20 -7.09 -6.05
CA LEU A 133 3.85 -6.51 -6.21
C LEU A 133 2.83 -7.49 -6.82
N VAL A 134 3.13 -8.05 -8.00
CA VAL A 134 2.18 -8.88 -8.76
C VAL A 134 1.72 -10.09 -7.95
N LYS A 135 2.67 -10.82 -7.34
CA LYS A 135 2.36 -12.01 -6.55
C LYS A 135 1.62 -11.64 -5.27
N SER A 136 1.94 -10.50 -4.67
CA SER A 136 1.23 -10.01 -3.47
C SER A 136 -0.23 -9.68 -3.78
N MET A 137 -0.51 -9.04 -4.92
CA MET A 137 -1.88 -8.76 -5.38
C MET A 137 -2.65 -10.04 -5.73
N GLU A 138 -2.03 -10.96 -6.45
CA GLU A 138 -2.63 -12.27 -6.79
C GLU A 138 -3.01 -13.05 -5.52
N ASN A 139 -2.07 -13.21 -4.58
CA ASN A 139 -2.32 -13.90 -3.32
C ASN A 139 -3.45 -13.25 -2.50
N GLU A 140 -3.52 -11.91 -2.51
CA GLU A 140 -4.57 -11.19 -1.81
C GLU A 140 -5.95 -11.43 -2.45
N LEU A 141 -6.05 -11.40 -3.77
CA LEU A 141 -7.29 -11.68 -4.50
C LEU A 141 -7.74 -13.13 -4.34
N GLU A 142 -6.85 -14.10 -4.52
CA GLU A 142 -7.13 -15.53 -4.29
C GLU A 142 -7.66 -15.79 -2.88
N ARG A 143 -7.13 -15.07 -1.88
CA ARG A 143 -7.62 -15.16 -0.51
C ARG A 143 -9.07 -14.69 -0.39
N PHE A 144 -9.44 -13.56 -0.99
CA PHE A 144 -10.80 -13.04 -0.96
C PHE A 144 -11.80 -13.96 -1.67
N ASP A 145 -11.36 -14.58 -2.78
CA ASP A 145 -12.14 -15.57 -3.50
C ASP A 145 -12.39 -16.84 -2.67
N ARG A 146 -11.33 -17.39 -2.06
CA ARG A 146 -11.39 -18.57 -1.18
C ARG A 146 -12.29 -18.36 0.03
N LEU A 147 -12.25 -17.17 0.64
CA LEU A 147 -13.11 -16.80 1.77
C LEU A 147 -14.55 -16.47 1.35
N LYS A 148 -14.86 -16.54 0.05
CA LYS A 148 -16.16 -16.22 -0.55
C LYS A 148 -16.63 -14.80 -0.23
N PHE A 149 -15.68 -13.89 -0.05
CA PHE A 149 -15.96 -12.49 0.20
C PHE A 149 -16.29 -11.73 -1.09
N LEU A 150 -15.55 -12.01 -2.17
CA LEU A 150 -15.73 -11.42 -3.49
C LEU A 150 -15.33 -12.46 -4.55
N ASN A 151 -16.02 -12.48 -5.69
CA ASN A 151 -15.55 -13.17 -6.89
C ASN A 151 -14.51 -12.27 -7.59
N THR A 152 -13.25 -12.72 -7.63
CA THR A 152 -12.15 -11.88 -8.11
C THR A 152 -11.71 -12.28 -9.52
N HIS A 153 -11.44 -11.27 -10.36
CA HIS A 153 -10.94 -11.46 -11.71
C HIS A 153 -9.62 -10.70 -11.87
N PHE A 154 -8.52 -11.43 -11.98
CA PHE A 154 -7.18 -10.86 -12.11
C PHE A 154 -6.62 -11.06 -13.52
N SER A 155 -6.13 -10.00 -14.15
CA SER A 155 -5.53 -10.06 -15.49
C SER A 155 -4.22 -9.26 -15.54
N ILE A 156 -3.23 -9.83 -16.23
CA ILE A 156 -1.95 -9.19 -16.49
C ILE A 156 -1.79 -9.04 -18.01
N LYS A 157 -1.43 -7.84 -18.45
CA LYS A 157 -1.15 -7.49 -19.85
C LYS A 157 0.28 -6.96 -19.96
N GLY A 158 0.97 -7.37 -21.02
CA GLY A 158 2.37 -7.00 -21.24
C GLY A 158 3.36 -7.83 -20.41
N THR A 159 4.62 -7.42 -20.44
CA THR A 159 5.72 -8.12 -19.74
C THR A 159 6.04 -7.39 -18.44
N PRO A 160 6.04 -8.06 -17.28
CA PRO A 160 6.42 -7.45 -16.02
C PRO A 160 7.78 -6.75 -16.09
N GLN A 161 7.80 -5.45 -15.77
CA GLN A 161 9.02 -4.69 -15.57
C GLN A 161 9.32 -4.55 -14.08
N LEU A 162 10.61 -4.46 -13.74
CA LEU A 162 11.02 -4.22 -12.35
C LEU A 162 10.66 -2.80 -11.92
N LEU A 163 9.98 -2.70 -10.80
CA LEU A 163 9.81 -1.46 -10.06
C LEU A 163 10.79 -1.45 -8.88
N LYS A 164 11.03 -0.26 -8.34
CA LYS A 164 11.72 -0.16 -7.05
C LYS A 164 10.84 -0.80 -5.97
N SER A 165 11.43 -1.61 -5.09
CA SER A 165 10.72 -2.29 -3.99
C SER A 165 9.83 -1.33 -3.18
N ASP A 166 10.32 -0.12 -2.91
CA ASP A 166 9.58 0.90 -2.18
C ASP A 166 8.31 1.37 -2.90
N VAL A 167 8.37 1.45 -4.23
CA VAL A 167 7.22 1.81 -5.08
C VAL A 167 6.21 0.68 -5.11
N GLU A 168 6.68 -0.57 -5.21
CA GLU A 168 5.81 -1.76 -5.13
C GLU A 168 5.02 -1.82 -3.83
N ILE A 169 5.69 -1.53 -2.70
CA ILE A 169 5.07 -1.48 -1.37
C ILE A 169 3.95 -0.43 -1.33
N ILE A 170 4.22 0.79 -1.82
CA ILE A 170 3.24 1.88 -1.80
C ILE A 170 2.07 1.57 -2.75
N LEU A 171 2.32 1.00 -3.93
CA LEU A 171 1.28 0.58 -4.87
C LEU A 171 0.38 -0.50 -4.28
N PHE A 172 0.98 -1.53 -3.66
CA PHE A 172 0.24 -2.58 -2.97
C PHE A 172 -0.62 -2.00 -1.86
N ARG A 173 -0.14 -0.95 -1.19
CA ARG A 173 -0.91 -0.26 -0.16
C ARG A 173 -2.11 0.52 -0.65
N ILE A 174 -1.98 1.17 -1.80
CA ILE A 174 -3.12 1.83 -2.46
C ILE A 174 -4.17 0.76 -2.83
N PHE A 175 -3.73 -0.37 -3.38
CA PHE A 175 -4.60 -1.49 -3.71
C PHE A 175 -5.33 -2.07 -2.51
N GLN A 176 -4.65 -2.26 -1.37
CA GLN A 176 -5.26 -2.76 -0.14
C GLN A 176 -6.34 -1.83 0.40
N GLU A 177 -6.09 -0.52 0.40
CA GLU A 177 -7.08 0.46 0.83
C GLU A 177 -8.31 0.46 -0.08
N PHE A 178 -8.11 0.31 -1.40
CA PHE A 178 -9.21 0.14 -2.34
C PHE A 178 -10.06 -1.09 -2.02
N ILE A 179 -9.45 -2.27 -1.85
CA ILE A 179 -10.18 -3.49 -1.50
C ILE A 179 -10.89 -3.36 -0.15
N SER A 180 -10.24 -2.76 0.85
CA SER A 180 -10.83 -2.47 2.16
C SER A 180 -12.11 -1.63 2.01
N ASN A 181 -12.10 -0.63 1.13
CA ASN A 181 -13.28 0.18 0.82
C ASN A 181 -14.37 -0.62 0.11
N VAL A 182 -14.01 -1.46 -0.86
CA VAL A 182 -14.95 -2.38 -1.52
C VAL A 182 -15.63 -3.27 -0.47
N MET A 183 -14.86 -3.92 0.39
CA MET A 183 -15.36 -4.82 1.43
C MET A 183 -16.28 -4.15 2.44
N LYS A 184 -15.96 -2.92 2.87
CA LYS A 184 -16.74 -2.22 3.91
C LYS A 184 -17.97 -1.49 3.37
N HIS A 185 -17.95 -1.06 2.11
CA HIS A 185 -18.92 -0.07 1.62
C HIS A 185 -19.65 -0.46 0.34
N SER A 186 -19.03 -1.23 -0.56
CA SER A 186 -19.58 -1.42 -1.92
C SER A 186 -20.74 -2.42 -1.98
N ARG A 187 -20.79 -3.42 -1.09
CA ARG A 187 -21.65 -4.61 -1.25
C ARG A 187 -21.49 -5.29 -2.63
N ALA A 188 -20.35 -5.09 -3.28
CA ALA A 188 -20.01 -5.70 -4.55
C ALA A 188 -19.98 -7.23 -4.44
N LYS A 189 -20.22 -7.88 -5.57
CA LYS A 189 -20.04 -9.33 -5.71
C LYS A 189 -18.78 -9.66 -6.50
N ASN A 190 -18.41 -8.79 -7.44
CA ASN A 190 -17.31 -8.99 -8.35
C ASN A 190 -16.28 -7.86 -8.21
N LEU A 191 -15.00 -8.24 -8.27
CA LEU A 191 -13.88 -7.31 -8.29
C LEU A 191 -12.97 -7.66 -9.48
N PHE A 192 -12.79 -6.71 -10.38
CA PHE A 192 -11.96 -6.84 -11.58
C PHE A 192 -10.68 -6.03 -11.39
N VAL A 193 -9.52 -6.68 -11.55
CA VAL A 193 -8.21 -6.05 -11.39
C VAL A 193 -7.34 -6.38 -12.59
N THR A 194 -6.86 -5.34 -13.27
CA THR A 194 -5.98 -5.47 -14.44
C THR A 194 -4.68 -4.72 -14.22
N LEU A 195 -3.55 -5.41 -14.38
CA LEU A 195 -2.22 -4.80 -14.45
C LEU A 195 -1.76 -4.77 -15.91
N SER A 196 -1.49 -3.58 -16.44
CA SER A 196 -0.96 -3.41 -17.79
C SER A 196 0.44 -2.80 -17.73
N PHE A 197 1.45 -3.58 -18.12
CA PHE A 197 2.83 -3.13 -18.23
C PHE A 197 3.04 -2.48 -19.59
N GLU A 198 2.91 -1.16 -19.63
CA GLU A 198 3.17 -0.35 -20.83
C GLU A 198 4.67 -0.04 -20.96
N GLU A 199 5.09 0.62 -22.04
CA GLU A 199 6.52 0.94 -22.24
C GLU A 199 7.09 1.91 -21.20
N LYS A 200 6.27 2.82 -20.66
CA LYS A 200 6.71 3.93 -19.79
C LYS A 200 6.15 3.92 -18.38
N TYR A 201 5.13 3.11 -18.13
CA TYR A 201 4.44 3.05 -16.86
C TYR A 201 3.76 1.70 -16.64
N LEU A 202 3.53 1.36 -15.38
CA LEU A 202 2.58 0.33 -14.97
C LEU A 202 1.21 0.98 -14.75
N SER A 203 0.19 0.45 -15.43
CA SER A 203 -1.22 0.81 -15.18
C SER A 203 -1.89 -0.25 -14.32
N ILE A 204 -2.50 0.15 -13.21
CA ILE A 204 -3.28 -0.70 -12.32
C ILE A 204 -4.72 -0.18 -12.33
N GLU A 205 -5.62 -0.98 -12.88
CA GLU A 205 -7.06 -0.71 -12.88
C GLU A 205 -7.77 -1.69 -11.96
N SER A 206 -8.53 -1.18 -10.99
CA SER A 206 -9.37 -1.97 -10.08
C SER A 206 -10.81 -1.47 -10.15
N LYS A 207 -11.77 -2.36 -10.40
CA LYS A 207 -13.19 -2.05 -10.56
C LYS A 207 -14.07 -3.01 -9.77
N ASP A 208 -14.99 -2.49 -8.97
CA ASP A 208 -16.06 -3.26 -8.33
C ASP A 208 -17.42 -3.02 -9.01
N ASP A 209 -18.38 -3.92 -8.77
CA ASP A 209 -19.76 -3.84 -9.26
C ASP A 209 -20.77 -3.50 -8.14
N GLY A 210 -20.32 -2.80 -7.10
CA GLY A 210 -21.13 -2.48 -5.94
C GLY A 210 -22.06 -1.27 -6.13
N VAL A 211 -22.58 -0.76 -5.02
CA VAL A 211 -23.56 0.34 -4.97
C VAL A 211 -22.98 1.69 -5.40
N GLY A 212 -21.65 1.81 -5.51
CA GLY A 212 -20.97 3.08 -5.80
C GLY A 212 -21.28 4.20 -4.79
N PHE A 213 -20.79 5.40 -5.06
CA PHE A 213 -21.04 6.59 -4.24
C PHE A 213 -20.77 7.89 -5.01
N ASP A 214 -21.29 9.01 -4.51
CA ASP A 214 -20.93 10.33 -5.02
C ASP A 214 -19.52 10.73 -4.56
N VAL A 215 -18.58 10.74 -5.50
CA VAL A 215 -17.17 11.10 -5.26
C VAL A 215 -17.05 12.52 -4.73
N ALA A 216 -17.88 13.46 -5.17
CA ALA A 216 -17.80 14.86 -4.73
C ALA A 216 -18.10 14.98 -3.23
N GLN A 217 -19.05 14.19 -2.71
CA GLN A 217 -19.44 14.22 -1.30
C GLN A 217 -18.49 13.47 -0.37
N LYS A 218 -17.75 12.47 -0.86
CA LYS A 218 -16.86 11.63 -0.04
C LYS A 218 -15.36 11.81 -0.28
N SER A 219 -14.98 12.74 -1.16
CA SER A 219 -13.58 13.03 -1.51
C SER A 219 -12.69 13.41 -0.33
N GLU A 220 -13.28 13.83 0.80
CA GLU A 220 -12.57 14.15 2.05
C GLU A 220 -12.44 13.00 3.05
N SER A 221 -12.94 11.80 2.74
CA SER A 221 -12.72 10.64 3.61
C SER A 221 -11.23 10.27 3.67
N SER A 222 -10.76 9.92 4.87
CA SER A 222 -9.33 9.68 5.14
C SER A 222 -8.73 8.61 4.24
N GLY A 223 -9.47 7.54 3.92
CA GLY A 223 -9.01 6.47 3.04
C GLY A 223 -8.72 6.92 1.60
N LEU A 224 -9.63 7.69 0.99
CA LEU A 224 -9.45 8.19 -0.38
C LEU A 224 -8.32 9.23 -0.47
N GLN A 225 -8.20 10.10 0.53
CA GLN A 225 -7.10 11.05 0.61
C GLN A 225 -5.74 10.35 0.79
N ASN A 226 -5.69 9.30 1.61
CA ASN A 226 -4.48 8.50 1.82
C ASN A 226 -4.02 7.84 0.52
N MET A 227 -4.92 7.21 -0.24
CA MET A 227 -4.59 6.63 -1.54
C MET A 227 -4.04 7.68 -2.52
N LYS A 228 -4.70 8.85 -2.62
CA LYS A 228 -4.26 9.94 -3.50
C LYS A 228 -2.89 10.51 -3.08
N SER A 229 -2.67 10.69 -1.77
CA SER A 229 -1.39 11.16 -1.22
C SER A 229 -0.27 10.16 -1.51
N ARG A 230 -0.52 8.86 -1.32
CA ARG A 230 0.43 7.77 -1.63
C ARG A 230 0.76 7.72 -3.12
N ALA A 231 -0.23 7.86 -4.01
CA ALA A 231 0.02 7.91 -5.45
C ALA A 231 0.88 9.13 -5.83
N THR A 232 0.56 10.30 -5.26
CA THR A 232 1.34 11.53 -5.48
C THR A 232 2.79 11.36 -5.02
N LEU A 233 3.00 10.67 -3.90
CA LEU A 233 4.31 10.44 -3.30
C LEU A 233 5.26 9.65 -4.23
N ILE A 234 4.72 8.64 -4.94
CA ILE A 234 5.45 7.86 -5.95
C ILE A 234 5.38 8.47 -7.36
N LYS A 235 4.87 9.70 -7.50
CA LYS A 235 4.66 10.39 -8.78
C LYS A 235 3.75 9.62 -9.75
N ALA A 236 2.86 8.79 -9.23
CA ALA A 236 1.84 8.11 -10.01
C ALA A 236 0.64 9.04 -10.23
N SER A 237 -0.01 8.88 -11.38
CA SER A 237 -1.35 9.43 -11.60
C SER A 237 -2.39 8.61 -10.83
N TYR A 238 -3.42 9.28 -10.34
CA TYR A 238 -4.51 8.68 -9.57
C TYR A 238 -5.84 9.21 -10.09
N GLU A 239 -6.72 8.31 -10.47
CA GLU A 239 -8.08 8.62 -10.89
C GLU A 239 -9.05 7.65 -10.22
N LEU A 240 -10.04 8.21 -9.53
CA LEU A 240 -11.12 7.45 -8.90
C LEU A 240 -12.45 7.97 -9.44
N SER A 241 -13.21 7.07 -10.05
CA SER A 241 -14.59 7.32 -10.49
C SER A 241 -15.53 6.38 -9.76
N SER A 242 -16.71 6.88 -9.40
CA SER A 242 -17.78 6.07 -8.84
C SER A 242 -19.11 6.69 -9.25
N GLU A 243 -20.05 5.82 -9.57
CA GLU A 243 -21.41 6.19 -9.91
C GLU A 243 -22.36 5.31 -9.09
N ILE A 244 -23.45 5.90 -8.60
CA ILE A 244 -24.45 5.19 -7.81
C ILE A 244 -25.00 4.01 -8.64
N ASP A 245 -25.03 2.83 -8.03
CA ASP A 245 -25.43 1.55 -8.61
C ASP A 245 -24.59 1.05 -9.81
N GLN A 246 -23.40 1.64 -10.04
CA GLN A 246 -22.46 1.21 -11.09
C GLN A 246 -21.09 0.80 -10.54
N GLY A 247 -20.89 0.89 -9.23
CA GLY A 247 -19.66 0.52 -8.54
C GLY A 247 -18.61 1.63 -8.49
N THR A 248 -17.37 1.23 -8.23
CA THR A 248 -16.20 2.12 -8.15
C THR A 248 -15.10 1.63 -9.09
N ARG A 249 -14.41 2.57 -9.73
CA ARG A 249 -13.21 2.32 -10.52
C ARG A 249 -12.05 3.16 -10.00
N LEU A 250 -10.94 2.51 -9.73
CA LEU A 250 -9.65 3.11 -9.42
C LEU A 250 -8.67 2.83 -10.56
N LEU A 251 -8.02 3.87 -11.07
CA LEU A 251 -6.94 3.78 -12.02
C LEU A 251 -5.69 4.48 -11.45
N VAL A 252 -4.58 3.74 -11.40
CA VAL A 252 -3.27 4.26 -10.99
C VAL A 252 -2.27 3.98 -12.09
N ASN A 253 -1.64 5.02 -12.64
CA ASN A 253 -0.52 4.83 -13.58
C ASN A 253 0.77 5.31 -12.93
N CYS A 254 1.68 4.38 -12.69
CA CYS A 254 2.98 4.60 -12.06
C CYS A 254 4.09 4.55 -13.12
N PRO A 255 4.89 5.62 -13.31
CA PRO A 255 6.06 5.55 -14.16
C PRO A 255 7.10 4.58 -13.59
N TYR A 256 7.93 4.01 -14.46
CA TYR A 256 9.10 3.19 -14.06
C TYR A 256 10.22 4.02 -13.43
#